data_AF-N9NVH2-F1
#
_entry.id   AF-N9NVH2-F1
#
_cell.length_a   1.000
_cell.length_b   1.000
_cell.length_c   1.000
_cell.angle_alpha   90.00
_cell.angle_beta   90.00
_cell.angle_gamma   90.00
#
_symmetry.space_group_name_H-M   'P 1'
#
loop_
_entity.id
_entity.type
_entity.pdbx_description
1 polymer ?
#
loop_
_entity_poly.entity_id
_entity_poly.type
_entity_poly.pdbx_seq_one_letter_code
_entity_poly.pdbx_strand_id
1 'polypeptide(L)'
;MPRKFQSKGLKKQKKSYSGKKKTHTFKVQAMIHYKTQQILSLCTSRGAVHDFELFKRNLNQIPSGAFVLADKGYQGIYTLYPNSLLPLKAKRRCKLDPELKIYNQEINKRRIGVEHVFGSLKTFKILAERYRNRAKRLGLRFSLIAGIYNLELSKK
;
A
#
# COMPACT_ATOMS: atom_id res chain seq x y z
N MET A 1 12.11 21.27 42.95
CA MET A 1 11.69 20.13 42.09
C MET A 1 10.80 20.65 40.97
N PRO A 2 11.13 20.48 39.67
CA PRO A 2 10.23 20.93 38.61
C PRO A 2 9.08 19.94 38.44
N ARG A 3 7.84 20.43 38.59
CA ARG A 3 6.60 19.69 38.34
C ARG A 3 6.57 19.25 36.88
N LYS A 4 6.58 17.93 36.63
CA LYS A 4 6.31 17.36 35.31
C LYS A 4 4.90 17.77 34.88
N PHE A 5 4.82 18.68 33.90
CA PHE A 5 3.58 19.00 33.21
C PHE A 5 3.13 17.75 32.45
N GLN A 6 2.24 16.95 33.05
CA GLN A 6 1.62 15.82 32.34
C GLN A 6 0.66 16.39 31.29
N SER A 7 1.17 16.58 30.08
CA SER A 7 0.31 16.91 28.94
C SER A 7 -0.68 15.75 28.73
N LYS A 8 -1.97 16.03 28.89
CA LYS A 8 -3.11 15.13 28.60
C LYS A 8 -3.25 14.90 27.07
N GLY A 9 -2.19 14.41 26.41
CA GLY A 9 -2.10 14.24 24.95
C GLY A 9 -2.10 12.78 24.44
N LEU A 10 -2.29 11.80 25.31
CA LEU A 10 -2.00 10.38 25.02
C LEU A 10 -2.93 9.69 23.99
N LYS A 11 -4.17 10.16 23.80
CA LYS A 11 -5.15 9.47 22.93
C LYS A 11 -4.91 9.65 21.42
N LYS A 12 -4.30 10.76 20.99
CA LYS A 12 -4.02 11.02 19.56
C LYS A 12 -2.78 10.27 19.04
N GLN A 13 -1.78 10.02 19.88
CA GLN A 13 -0.56 9.28 19.49
C GLN A 13 -0.87 7.83 19.05
N LYS A 14 -1.75 7.11 19.77
CA LYS A 14 -2.03 5.69 19.48
C LYS A 14 -2.59 5.43 18.07
N LYS A 15 -3.34 6.37 17.48
CA LYS A 15 -4.05 6.15 16.20
C LYS A 15 -3.14 5.99 14.98
N SER A 16 -1.93 6.55 15.01
CA SER A 16 -0.96 6.45 13.89
C SER A 16 0.26 5.62 14.23
N TYR A 17 0.38 5.14 15.47
CA TYR A 17 1.52 4.36 15.91
C TYR A 17 1.45 2.95 15.33
N SER A 18 2.49 2.53 14.62
CA SER A 18 2.63 1.15 14.14
C SER A 18 3.50 0.38 15.11
N GLY A 19 2.95 -0.64 15.77
CA GLY A 19 3.72 -1.50 16.67
C GLY A 19 4.88 -2.22 15.97
N LYS A 20 4.71 -2.58 14.69
CA LYS A 20 5.75 -3.23 13.88
C LYS A 20 6.94 -2.30 13.60
N LYS A 21 6.68 -1.03 13.29
CA LYS A 21 7.72 -0.02 12.99
C LYS A 21 8.14 0.79 14.22
N LYS A 22 7.51 0.56 15.37
CA LYS A 22 7.68 1.29 16.64
C LYS A 22 7.64 2.82 16.49
N THR A 23 6.95 3.33 15.48
CA THR A 23 6.91 4.75 15.11
C THR A 23 5.54 5.14 14.53
N HIS A 24 5.24 6.44 14.49
CA HIS A 24 4.05 6.93 13.80
C HIS A 24 4.23 6.83 12.29
N THR A 25 3.32 6.12 11.65
CA THR A 25 3.38 5.85 10.20
C THR A 25 2.07 6.25 9.53
N PHE A 26 2.19 6.55 8.25
CA PHE A 26 1.07 6.70 7.33
C PHE A 26 1.19 5.62 6.27
N LYS A 27 0.05 5.13 5.82
CA LYS A 27 -0.04 4.18 4.72
C LYS A 27 -0.65 4.89 3.53
N VAL A 28 -0.08 4.63 2.37
CA VAL A 28 -0.65 5.00 1.10
C VAL A 28 -0.81 3.71 0.32
N GLN A 29 -2.04 3.43 -0.08
CA GLN A 29 -2.37 2.36 -1.00
C GLN A 29 -2.53 2.99 -2.38
N ALA A 30 -1.91 2.39 -3.38
CA ALA A 30 -2.04 2.81 -4.77
C ALA A 30 -2.68 1.67 -5.58
N MET A 31 -3.62 2.05 -6.43
CA MET A 31 -4.14 1.21 -7.49
C MET A 31 -3.43 1.58 -8.79
N ILE A 32 -2.84 0.60 -9.44
CA ILE A 32 -2.01 0.80 -10.62
C ILE A 32 -2.56 -0.08 -11.73
N HIS A 33 -2.69 0.49 -12.93
CA HIS A 33 -3.09 -0.26 -14.10
C HIS A 33 -1.96 -1.20 -14.54
N TYR A 34 -2.26 -2.50 -14.67
CA TYR A 34 -1.24 -3.53 -14.87
C TYR A 34 -0.38 -3.33 -16.13
N LYS A 35 -1.00 -2.96 -17.26
CA LYS A 35 -0.28 -2.81 -18.55
C LYS A 35 0.37 -1.45 -18.71
N THR A 36 -0.39 -0.39 -18.46
CA THR A 36 0.06 0.99 -18.70
C THR A 36 0.89 1.53 -17.54
N GLN A 37 0.92 0.86 -16.39
CA GLN A 37 1.61 1.30 -15.16
C GLN A 37 1.09 2.63 -14.58
N GLN A 38 0.00 3.17 -15.12
CA GLN A 38 -0.62 4.40 -14.63
C GLN A 38 -1.21 4.20 -13.23
N ILE A 39 -1.02 5.19 -12.37
CA ILE A 39 -1.65 5.23 -11.05
C ILE A 39 -3.09 5.69 -11.24
N LEU A 40 -4.04 4.80 -10.98
CA LEU A 40 -5.48 5.03 -11.16
C LEU A 40 -6.11 5.68 -9.93
N SER A 41 -5.70 5.24 -8.74
CA SER A 41 -6.24 5.76 -7.49
C SER A 41 -5.25 5.66 -6.34
N LEU A 42 -5.43 6.54 -5.36
CA LEU A 42 -4.63 6.63 -4.16
C LEU A 42 -5.51 6.78 -2.93
N CYS A 43 -5.23 5.96 -1.93
CA CYS A 43 -5.95 5.94 -0.68
C CYS A 43 -4.98 6.08 0.47
N THR A 44 -5.25 6.99 1.39
CA THR A 44 -4.35 7.23 2.53
C THR A 44 -5.00 6.86 3.85
N SER A 45 -4.20 6.30 4.76
CA SER A 45 -4.66 5.98 6.11
C SER A 45 -3.56 6.21 7.13
N ARG A 46 -3.98 6.22 8.40
CA ARG A 46 -3.06 6.09 9.52
C ARG A 46 -2.47 4.68 9.54
N GLY A 47 -1.23 4.55 9.97
CA GLY A 47 -0.49 3.29 9.87
C GLY A 47 -0.97 2.13 10.74
N ALA A 48 -1.88 2.39 11.69
CA ALA A 48 -2.51 1.34 12.50
C ALA A 48 -3.59 0.54 11.74
N VAL A 49 -4.12 1.07 10.63
CA VAL A 49 -5.17 0.40 9.84
C VAL A 49 -4.56 -0.75 9.04
N HIS A 50 -5.24 -1.90 8.99
CA HIS A 50 -4.82 -3.04 8.17
C HIS A 50 -4.95 -2.74 6.68
N ASP A 51 -4.08 -3.29 5.84
CA ASP A 51 -4.04 -2.95 4.40
C ASP A 51 -5.34 -3.37 3.69
N PHE A 52 -5.88 -4.55 4.02
CA PHE A 52 -7.16 -5.00 3.48
C PHE A 52 -8.37 -4.17 3.95
N GLU A 53 -8.31 -3.62 5.17
CA GLU A 53 -9.35 -2.72 5.66
C GLU A 53 -9.33 -1.38 4.91
N LEU A 54 -8.14 -0.90 4.53
CA LEU A 54 -8.00 0.26 3.66
C LEU A 54 -8.56 0.00 2.26
N PHE A 55 -8.30 -1.19 1.71
CA PHE A 55 -8.87 -1.61 0.43
C PHE A 55 -10.40 -1.63 0.45
N LYS A 56 -11.01 -2.22 1.49
CA LYS A 56 -12.47 -2.32 1.64
C LYS A 56 -13.17 -0.95 1.65
N ARG A 57 -12.50 0.10 2.10
CA ARG A 57 -13.06 1.47 2.11
C ARG A 57 -13.13 2.10 0.73
N ASN A 58 -12.41 1.55 -0.25
CA ASN A 58 -12.28 2.12 -1.59
C ASN A 58 -12.86 1.19 -2.67
N LEU A 59 -13.72 0.24 -2.29
CA LEU A 59 -14.35 -0.69 -3.23
C LEU A 59 -15.13 0.02 -4.34
N ASN A 60 -15.73 1.18 -4.04
CA ASN A 60 -16.52 1.95 -5.00
C ASN A 60 -15.70 2.46 -6.20
N GLN A 61 -14.37 2.44 -6.13
CA GLN A 61 -13.48 2.88 -7.22
C GLN A 61 -13.09 1.73 -8.15
N ILE A 62 -13.46 0.49 -7.81
CA ILE A 62 -13.05 -0.72 -8.54
C ILE A 62 -14.30 -1.34 -9.17
N PRO A 63 -14.31 -1.59 -10.48
CA PRO A 63 -15.43 -2.29 -11.12
C PRO A 63 -15.63 -3.69 -10.52
N SER A 64 -16.88 -4.11 -10.35
CA SER A 64 -17.28 -5.37 -9.68
C SER A 64 -16.79 -6.67 -10.35
N GLY A 65 -16.19 -6.59 -11.54
CA GLY A 65 -15.56 -7.73 -12.24
C GLY A 65 -14.05 -7.56 -12.48
N ALA A 66 -13.43 -6.52 -11.92
CA ALA A 66 -12.04 -6.20 -12.19
C ALA A 66 -11.09 -7.32 -11.74
N PHE A 67 -10.05 -7.53 -12.54
CA PHE A 67 -8.96 -8.42 -12.17
C PHE A 67 -8.00 -7.73 -11.20
N VAL A 68 -7.75 -8.31 -10.03
CA VAL A 68 -6.95 -7.67 -8.98
C VAL A 68 -5.71 -8.50 -8.65
N LEU A 69 -4.53 -7.99 -9.00
CA LEU A 69 -3.25 -8.49 -8.51
C LEU A 69 -2.91 -7.79 -7.19
N ALA A 70 -2.87 -8.55 -6.09
CA ALA A 70 -2.66 -7.98 -4.76
C ALA A 70 -1.52 -8.66 -4.01
N ASP A 71 -0.97 -7.93 -3.03
CA ASP A 71 -0.04 -8.50 -2.08
C ASP A 71 -0.71 -9.54 -1.19
N LYS A 72 0.10 -10.42 -0.61
CA LYS A 72 -0.35 -11.44 0.34
C LYS A 72 -1.12 -10.89 1.55
N GLY A 73 -0.92 -9.63 1.91
CA GLY A 73 -1.63 -8.96 3.01
C GLY A 73 -3.14 -8.80 2.77
N TYR A 74 -3.61 -9.00 1.54
CA TYR A 74 -5.02 -8.91 1.15
C TYR A 74 -5.73 -10.27 1.23
N GLN A 75 -5.33 -11.13 2.18
CA GLN A 75 -5.96 -12.43 2.37
C GLN A 75 -7.48 -12.29 2.59
N GLY A 76 -8.26 -13.04 1.83
CA GLY A 76 -9.73 -12.95 1.82
C GLY A 76 -10.30 -12.04 0.73
N ILE A 77 -9.48 -11.43 -0.13
CA ILE A 77 -9.97 -10.59 -1.24
C ILE A 77 -10.82 -11.35 -2.26
N TYR A 78 -10.65 -12.67 -2.38
CA TYR A 78 -11.46 -13.54 -3.26
C TYR A 78 -12.98 -13.46 -2.99
N THR A 79 -13.40 -13.11 -1.77
CA THR A 79 -14.84 -12.95 -1.46
C THR A 79 -15.43 -11.68 -2.08
N LEU A 80 -14.59 -10.68 -2.36
CA LEU A 80 -14.99 -9.41 -2.97
C LEU A 80 -14.69 -9.39 -4.48
N TYR A 81 -13.53 -9.92 -4.86
CA TYR A 81 -13.07 -10.04 -6.25
C TYR A 81 -12.61 -11.48 -6.50
N PRO A 82 -13.49 -12.35 -7.01
CA PRO A 82 -13.15 -13.74 -7.33
C PRO A 82 -11.96 -13.82 -8.30
N ASN A 83 -11.88 -12.86 -9.24
CA ASN A 83 -10.82 -12.74 -10.23
C ASN A 83 -9.57 -12.03 -9.66
N SER A 84 -9.07 -12.49 -8.52
CA SER A 84 -7.86 -11.93 -7.90
C SER A 84 -6.69 -12.90 -7.91
N LEU A 85 -5.47 -12.37 -7.93
CA LEU A 85 -4.24 -13.16 -7.80
C LEU A 85 -3.45 -12.68 -6.59
N LEU A 86 -3.10 -13.64 -5.72
CA LEU A 86 -2.30 -13.41 -4.53
C LEU A 86 -1.22 -14.47 -4.41
N PRO A 87 -0.01 -14.12 -3.93
CA PRO A 87 1.00 -15.10 -3.59
C PRO A 87 0.51 -16.07 -2.51
N LEU A 88 0.69 -17.36 -2.74
CA LEU A 88 0.30 -18.43 -1.83
C LEU A 88 1.37 -18.68 -0.77
N LYS A 89 0.94 -18.98 0.46
CA LYS A 89 1.83 -19.28 1.59
C LYS A 89 1.81 -20.76 1.90
N ALA A 90 2.97 -21.33 2.19
CA ALA A 90 3.05 -22.66 2.79
C ALA A 90 2.38 -22.70 4.18
N LYS A 91 1.75 -23.83 4.51
CA LYS A 91 1.26 -24.09 5.86
C LYS A 91 2.44 -24.11 6.84
N ARG A 92 2.18 -23.78 8.11
CA ARG A 92 3.22 -23.76 9.16
C ARG A 92 3.86 -25.15 9.24
N ARG A 93 5.20 -25.21 9.21
CA ARG A 93 6.01 -26.45 9.22
C ARG A 93 5.89 -27.34 7.96
N CYS A 94 5.26 -26.86 6.89
CA CYS A 94 5.21 -27.57 5.61
C CYS A 94 6.09 -26.86 4.56
N LYS A 95 6.71 -27.63 3.65
CA LYS A 95 7.33 -27.06 2.46
C LYS A 95 6.24 -26.62 1.49
N LEU A 96 6.51 -25.56 0.72
CA LEU A 96 5.62 -25.17 -0.37
C LEU A 96 5.78 -26.18 -1.51
N ASP A 97 4.65 -26.68 -2.00
CA ASP A 97 4.60 -27.55 -3.17
C ASP A 97 5.36 -26.91 -4.36
N PRO A 98 6.17 -27.68 -5.12
CA PRO A 98 6.81 -27.20 -6.34
C PRO A 98 5.89 -26.46 -7.31
N GLU A 99 4.64 -26.92 -7.50
CA GLU A 99 3.69 -26.27 -8.42
C GLU A 99 3.29 -24.87 -7.92
N LEU A 100 3.06 -24.74 -6.62
CA LEU A 100 2.75 -23.46 -5.99
C LEU A 100 3.94 -22.50 -6.01
N LYS A 101 5.18 -23.01 -6.10
CA LYS A 101 6.36 -22.17 -6.33
C LYS A 101 6.36 -21.57 -7.72
N ILE A 102 6.04 -22.35 -8.75
CA ILE A 102 5.94 -21.87 -10.14
C ILE A 102 4.85 -20.80 -10.23
N TYR A 103 3.68 -21.06 -9.64
CA TYR A 103 2.61 -20.07 -9.55
C TYR A 103 3.07 -18.76 -8.88
N ASN A 104 3.76 -18.85 -7.74
CA ASN A 104 4.29 -17.68 -7.05
C ASN A 104 5.37 -16.95 -7.87
N GLN A 105 6.19 -17.66 -8.64
CA GLN A 105 7.17 -17.06 -9.55
C GLN A 105 6.48 -16.21 -10.61
N GLU A 106 5.42 -16.71 -11.24
CA GLU A 106 4.64 -15.96 -12.21
C GLU A 106 3.98 -14.72 -11.61
N ILE A 107 3.42 -14.84 -10.40
CA ILE A 107 2.89 -13.67 -9.67
C ILE A 107 4.00 -12.65 -9.40
N ASN A 108 5.17 -13.09 -8.94
CA ASN A 108 6.26 -12.19 -8.64
C ASN A 108 6.78 -11.48 -9.90
N LYS A 109 6.89 -12.17 -11.04
CA LYS A 109 7.23 -11.55 -12.33
C LYS A 109 6.25 -10.42 -12.68
N ARG A 110 4.94 -10.67 -12.50
CA ARG A 110 3.90 -9.65 -12.74
C ARG A 110 3.99 -8.47 -11.77
N ARG A 111 4.42 -8.69 -10.53
CA ARG A 111 4.59 -7.62 -9.51
C ARG A 111 5.78 -6.70 -9.78
N ILE A 112 6.76 -7.12 -10.59
CA ILE A 112 7.93 -6.30 -10.95
C ILE A 112 7.50 -4.94 -11.55
N GLY A 113 6.49 -4.92 -12.42
CA GLY A 113 5.98 -3.66 -13.00
C GLY A 113 5.48 -2.68 -11.94
N VAL A 114 4.79 -3.18 -10.91
CA VAL A 114 4.32 -2.37 -9.77
C VAL A 114 5.50 -1.90 -8.92
N GLU A 115 6.52 -2.75 -8.72
CA GLU A 115 7.73 -2.39 -7.98
C GLU A 115 8.51 -1.28 -8.71
N HIS A 116 8.59 -1.31 -10.04
CA HIS A 116 9.18 -0.23 -10.84
C HIS A 116 8.44 1.10 -10.64
N VAL A 117 7.10 1.11 -10.65
CA VAL A 117 6.29 2.31 -10.36
C VAL A 117 6.66 2.88 -8.99
N PHE A 118 6.67 2.05 -7.95
CA PHE A 118 7.06 2.50 -6.61
C PHE A 118 8.53 2.91 -6.52
N GLY A 119 9.41 2.33 -7.33
CA GLY A 119 10.80 2.77 -7.50
C GLY A 119 10.87 4.19 -8.05
N SER A 120 10.15 4.47 -9.14
CA SER A 120 10.03 5.82 -9.71
C SER A 120 9.44 6.81 -8.70
N LEU A 121 8.38 6.46 -7.99
CA LEU A 121 7.81 7.33 -6.95
C LEU A 121 8.78 7.64 -5.80
N LYS A 122 9.69 6.72 -5.47
CA LYS A 122 10.70 6.94 -4.42
C LYS A 122 11.85 7.84 -4.85
N THR A 123 11.97 8.21 -6.13
CA THR A 123 12.89 9.29 -6.55
C THR A 123 12.56 10.61 -5.85
N PHE A 124 11.28 10.84 -5.57
CA PHE A 124 10.83 11.95 -4.74
C PHE A 124 11.21 11.65 -3.28
N LYS A 125 12.27 12.32 -2.77
CA LYS A 125 12.78 12.16 -1.39
C LYS A 125 11.70 12.27 -0.31
N ILE A 126 10.64 13.03 -0.56
CA ILE A 126 9.48 13.15 0.34
C ILE A 126 8.76 11.82 0.61
N LEU A 127 8.87 10.83 -0.30
CA LEU A 127 8.32 9.49 -0.18
C LEU A 127 9.36 8.44 0.25
N ALA A 128 10.64 8.65 -0.07
CA ALA A 128 11.72 7.73 0.31
C ALA A 128 12.22 7.95 1.75
N GLU A 129 12.25 9.20 2.22
CA GLU A 129 12.78 9.55 3.52
C GLU A 129 11.68 9.77 4.58
N ARG A 130 12.11 10.04 5.82
CA ARG A 130 11.19 10.39 6.89
C ARG A 130 10.44 11.68 6.55
N TYR A 131 9.13 11.54 6.39
CA TYR A 131 8.24 12.68 6.18
C TYR A 131 8.16 13.59 7.41
N ARG A 132 8.61 14.84 7.27
CA ARG A 132 8.63 15.85 8.35
C ARG A 132 7.48 16.87 8.28
N ASN A 133 6.66 16.79 7.25
CA ASN A 133 5.61 17.77 6.98
C ASN A 133 4.27 17.46 7.70
N ARG A 134 3.33 18.41 7.67
CA ARG A 134 1.98 18.22 8.23
C ARG A 134 1.26 17.04 7.57
N ALA A 135 0.98 16.01 8.36
CA ALA A 135 0.36 14.75 7.93
C ALA A 135 -0.98 14.89 7.19
N LYS A 136 -1.82 15.87 7.57
CA LYS A 136 -3.13 16.09 6.93
C LYS A 136 -3.03 16.33 5.41
N ARG A 137 -1.90 16.85 4.93
CA ARG A 137 -1.66 17.13 3.50
C ARG A 137 -0.85 16.03 2.79
N LEU A 138 -0.56 14.91 3.46
CA LEU A 138 0.23 13.84 2.86
C LEU A 138 -0.47 13.24 1.63
N GLY A 139 -1.77 12.94 1.73
CA GLY A 139 -2.54 12.39 0.61
C GLY A 139 -2.57 13.30 -0.61
N LEU A 140 -2.78 14.61 -0.40
CA LEU A 140 -2.74 15.59 -1.48
C LEU A 140 -1.37 15.63 -2.17
N ARG A 141 -0.27 15.66 -1.40
CA ARG A 141 1.09 15.65 -1.95
C ARG A 141 1.39 14.37 -2.72
N PHE A 142 0.96 13.22 -2.21
CA PHE A 142 1.12 11.95 -2.93
C PHE A 142 0.32 11.94 -4.22
N SER A 143 -0.90 12.50 -4.21
CA SER A 143 -1.75 12.63 -5.41
C SER A 143 -1.10 13.51 -6.47
N LEU A 144 -0.49 14.62 -6.09
CA LEU A 144 0.27 15.48 -7.01
C LEU A 144 1.47 14.75 -7.61
N ILE A 145 2.24 14.03 -6.79
CA ILE A 145 3.39 13.24 -7.26
C ILE A 145 2.94 12.16 -8.24
N ALA A 146 1.85 11.46 -7.95
CA ALA A 146 1.29 10.47 -8.87
C ALA A 146 0.79 11.09 -10.18
N GLY A 147 0.23 12.30 -10.13
CA GLY A 147 -0.14 13.06 -11.32
C GLY A 147 1.08 13.40 -12.19
N ILE A 148 2.17 13.86 -11.57
CA ILE A 148 3.45 14.12 -12.27
C ILE A 148 3.98 12.83 -12.91
N TYR A 149 4.00 11.73 -12.16
CA TYR A 149 4.42 10.43 -12.67
C TYR A 149 3.58 10.00 -13.88
N ASN A 150 2.25 10.11 -13.80
CA ASN A 150 1.37 9.75 -14.91
C ASN A 150 1.59 10.64 -16.15
N LEU A 151 1.88 11.93 -15.96
CA LEU A 151 2.18 12.88 -17.05
C LEU A 151 3.52 12.57 -17.71
N GLU A 152 4.54 12.20 -16.94
CA GLU A 152 5.83 11.76 -17.48
C GLU A 152 5.70 10.44 -18.24
N LEU A 153 4.85 9.54 -17.73
CA LEU A 153 4.58 8.25 -18.35
C LEU A 153 3.86 8.38 -19.70
N SER A 154 2.97 9.36 -19.87
CA SER A 154 2.29 9.60 -21.15
C SER A 154 3.16 10.26 -22.22
N LYS A 155 4.33 10.79 -21.85
CA LYS A 155 5.29 11.40 -22.78
C LYS A 155 6.30 10.41 -23.36
N LYS A 156 6.32 9.19 -22.83
CA LYS A 156 7.13 8.07 -23.33
C LYS A 156 6.32 7.25 -24.32
#